data_AF-D7CIP2-F1
#
_entry.id   AF-D7CIP2-F1
#
_cell.length_a   1.000
_cell.length_b   1.000
_cell.length_c   1.000
_cell.angle_alpha   90.00
_cell.angle_beta   90.00
_cell.angle_gamma   90.00
#
_symmetry.space_group_name_H-M   'P 1'
#
loop_
_entity.id
_entity.type
_entity.pdbx_description
1 polymer ?
#
loop_
_entity_poly.entity_id
_entity_poly.type
_entity_poly.pdbx_seq_one_letter_code
_entity_poly.pdbx_strand_id
1 'polypeptide(L)' 'MKVYYVCECCDKVYAELEIEGEGYTQVSGLCAECLEEIGGGSDLFSISSQWFYN' A
#
# COMPACT_ATOMS: atom_id res chain seq x y z
N MET A 1 -10.71 5.21 11.74
CA MET A 1 -10.17 5.54 10.41
C MET A 1 -9.60 4.26 9.86
N LYS A 2 -9.91 3.93 8.60
CA LYS A 2 -9.42 2.70 7.97
C LYS A 2 -8.31 3.02 6.96
N VAL A 3 -7.19 2.33 7.06
CA VAL A 3 -6.07 2.41 6.13
C VAL A 3 -6.08 1.14 5.31
N TYR A 4 -6.16 1.27 3.99
CA TYR A 4 -6.10 0.15 3.05
C TYR A 4 -4.77 0.19 2.32
N TYR A 5 -4.00 -0.89 2.39
CA TYR A 5 -2.77 -1.05 1.64
C TYR A 5 -3.06 -1.81 0.34
N VAL A 6 -2.91 -1.12 -0.79
CA VAL A 6 -3.25 -1.61 -2.13
C VAL A 6 -1.97 -1.90 -2.92
N CYS A 7 -1.91 -3.07 -3.54
CA CYS A 7 -0.79 -3.46 -4.39
C CYS A 7 -0.86 -2.70 -5.72
N GLU A 8 0.18 -1.96 -6.07
CA GLU A 8 0.28 -1.24 -7.34
C GLU A 8 0.45 -2.17 -8.56
N CYS A 9 0.88 -3.41 -8.33
CA CYS A 9 1.14 -4.38 -9.40
C CYS A 9 -0.11 -5.21 -9.75
N CYS A 10 -0.92 -5.59 -8.76
CA CYS A 10 -2.09 -6.45 -8.96
C CYS A 10 -3.43 -5.82 -8.53
N ASP A 11 -3.43 -4.56 -8.10
CA ASP A 11 -4.59 -3.77 -7.69
C ASP A 11 -5.41 -4.40 -6.55
N LYS A 12 -4.77 -5.24 -5.73
CA LYS A 12 -5.40 -5.94 -4.60
C LYS A 12 -5.05 -5.30 -3.28
N VAL A 13 -6.03 -5.20 -2.38
CA VAL A 13 -5.77 -4.89 -0.97
C VAL A 13 -5.05 -6.07 -0.34
N TYR A 14 -3.84 -5.84 0.19
CA TYR A 14 -3.02 -6.87 0.84
C TYR A 14 -2.90 -6.68 2.35
N ALA A 15 -3.24 -5.49 2.87
CA ALA A 15 -3.34 -5.26 4.31
C ALA A 15 -4.40 -4.18 4.61
N GLU A 16 -4.98 -4.27 5.80
CA GLU A 16 -5.88 -3.29 6.37
C GLU A 16 -5.42 -2.93 7.79
N LEU A 17 -5.47 -1.65 8.13
CA LEU A 17 -5.18 -1.17 9.47
C LEU A 17 -6.32 -0.27 9.94
N GLU A 18 -6.89 -0.61 11.09
CA GLU A 18 -7.91 0.20 11.73
C GLU A 18 -7.27 0.99 12.88
N ILE A 19 -7.44 2.31 12.85
CA ILE A 19 -6.97 3.23 13.90
C ILE A 19 -8.13 4.08 14.41
N GLU A 20 -8.02 4.63 15.62
CA GLU A 20 -9.02 5.55 16.16
C GLU A 20 -9.13 6.82 15.30
N GLY A 21 -10.35 7.17 14.88
CA GLY A 21 -10.65 8.34 14.03
C GLY A 21 -11.80 8.10 13.04
N GLU A 22 -12.16 9.10 12.25
CA GLU A 22 -13.19 9.00 11.21
C GLU A 22 -12.55 9.05 9.80
N GLY A 23 -13.17 8.37 8.83
CA GLY A 23 -12.72 8.34 7.43
C GLY A 23 -11.91 7.11 7.00
N TYR A 24 -11.49 7.11 5.74
CA TYR A 24 -10.64 6.07 5.16
C TYR A 24 -9.49 6.69 4.37
N THR A 25 -8.37 5.98 4.27
CA THR A 25 -7.22 6.32 3.45
C THR A 25 -6.72 5.08 2.72
N GLN A 26 -6.14 5.29 1.54
CA GLN A 26 -5.53 4.24 0.74
C GLN A 26 -4.04 4.54 0.58
N VAL A 27 -3.22 3.52 0.78
CA VAL A 27 -1.77 3.56 0.67
C VAL A 27 -1.36 2.57 -0.42
N SER A 28 -0.66 3.05 -1.45
CA SER A 28 -0.13 2.19 -2.52
C SER A 28 1.22 1.59 -2.11
N GLY A 29 1.42 0.31 -2.39
CA GLY A 29 2.69 -0.40 -2.20
C GLY A 29 2.73 -1.71 -3.00
N LEU A 30 3.66 -2.61 -2.70
CA LEU A 30 3.73 -3.95 -3.30
C LEU A 30 3.33 -5.01 -2.28
N CYS A 31 2.46 -5.94 -2.66
CA CYS A 31 2.20 -7.14 -1.85
C CYS A 31 3.39 -8.10 -1.90
N ALA A 32 3.49 -9.01 -0.92
CA ALA A 32 4.59 -9.97 -0.83
C ALA A 32 4.76 -10.78 -2.12
N GLU A 33 3.66 -11.26 -2.72
CA GLU A 33 3.69 -12.01 -3.98
C GLU A 33 4.33 -11.21 -5.11
N CYS A 34 3.89 -9.96 -5.33
CA CYS A 34 4.46 -9.11 -6.38
C CYS A 34 5.90 -8.69 -6.05
N LEU A 35 6.22 -8.48 -4.78
CA LEU A 35 7.58 -8.13 -4.36
C LEU A 35 8.57 -9.27 -4.64
N GLU A 36 8.17 -10.51 -4.35
CA GLU A 36 8.98 -11.71 -4.61
C GLU A 36 9.14 -11.96 -6.11
N GLU A 37 8.07 -11.80 -6.90
CA GLU A 37 8.09 -11.99 -8.36
C GLU A 37 8.99 -10.98 -9.09
N ILE A 38 9.03 -9.73 -8.61
CA ILE A 38 9.85 -8.65 -9.20
C ILE A 38 11.33 -8.75 -8.74
N GLY A 39 11.67 -9.68 -7.83
CA GLY A 39 13.00 -9.81 -7.26
C GLY A 39 13.35 -8.68 -6.29
N GLY A 40 12.34 -8.06 -5.68
CA GLY A 40 12.42 -6.89 -4.83
C GLY A 40 13.02 -7.18 -3.47
N GLY A 41 14.32 -7.46 -3.42
CA GLY A 41 15.09 -7.22 -2.21
C GLY A 41 15.06 -5.72 -1.92
N SER A 42 14.35 -5.33 -0.86
CA SER A 42 14.54 -4.13 -0.01
C SER A 42 14.56 -2.72 -0.61
N ASP A 43 14.73 -2.52 -1.93
CA ASP A 43 15.03 -1.21 -2.54
C ASP A 43 13.85 -0.60 -3.33
N LEU A 44 12.78 -1.36 -3.57
CA LEU A 44 11.56 -0.88 -4.24
C LEU A 44 10.52 -0.30 -3.26
N PHE A 45 10.80 -0.30 -1.96
CA PHE A 45 9.99 0.40 -0.95
C PHE A 45 10.20 1.92 -0.99
N SER A 46 10.44 2.50 -2.18
CA SER A 46 10.16 3.91 -2.44
C SER A 46 8.65 4.03 -2.52
N ILE A 47 8.03 4.02 -1.34
CA ILE A 47 6.70 4.53 -1.08
C ILE A 47 6.61 5.88 -1.81
N SER A 48 6.04 5.84 -3.02
CA SER A 48 5.61 7.02 -3.74
C SER A 48 4.42 7.53 -2.95
N SER A 49 4.71 8.29 -1.90
CA SER A 49 3.71 8.98 -1.12
C SER A 49 3.16 10.12 -1.97
N GLN A 50 2.42 9.79 -3.02
CA GLN A 50 1.57 10.76 -3.69
C GLN A 50 0.34 10.94 -2.80
N TRP A 51 0.52 11.77 -1.78
CA TRP A 51 -0.56 12.31 -0.98
C TRP A 51 -1.42 13.17 -1.90
N PHE A 52 -2.48 12.60 -2.47
CA PHE A 52 -3.53 13.37 -3.10
C PHE A 52 -4.39 14.00 -1.99
N TYR A 53 -4.00 15.17 -1.50
CA TYR A 53 -4.94 16.06 -0.80
C TYR A 53 -5.75 16.78 -1.88
N ASN A 54 -7.08 16.54 -1.91
CA ASN A 54 -8.03 17.39 -2.62
C ASN A 54 -8.57 18.44 -1.65
#